data_AF-A0A202CHD5-F1
#
_entry.id   AF-A0A202CHD5-F1
#
_cell.length_a   1.000
_cell.length_b   1.000
_cell.length_c   1.000
_cell.angle_alpha   90.00
_cell.angle_beta   90.00
_cell.angle_gamma   90.00
#
_symmetry.space_group_name_H-M   'P 1'
#
loop_
_entity.id
_entity.type
_entity.pdbx_description
1 polymer ?
#
loop_
_entity_poly.entity_id
_entity_poly.type
_entity_poly.pdbx_seq_one_letter_code
_entity_poly.pdbx_strand_id
1 'polypeptide(L)'
;LRRLGNPGGWFADKNRSGGGPLIDLGVHIIDQCWYLMGKPKPVSVSGNTYRKLGNRAHIEHLSFYKAADYSSAVNNVEDMANALIRFENGAS
;
A
#
# COMPACT_ATOMS: atom_id res chain seq x y z
N LEU A 1 10.55 6.35 1.16
CA LEU A 1 10.58 4.97 0.61
C LEU A 1 11.30 4.04 1.58
N ARG A 2 10.86 2.78 1.74
CA ARG A 2 11.43 1.83 2.73
C ARG A 2 12.86 1.43 2.34
N ARG A 3 13.82 1.61 3.24
CA ARG A 3 15.24 1.29 2.98
C ARG A 3 15.45 -0.16 2.50
N LEU A 4 14.76 -1.11 3.13
CA LEU A 4 14.87 -2.55 2.89
C LEU A 4 13.68 -3.13 2.10
N GLY A 5 12.84 -2.27 1.52
CA GLY A 5 11.66 -2.73 0.79
C GLY A 5 10.53 -3.25 1.69
N ASN A 6 9.66 -4.06 1.11
CA ASN A 6 8.55 -4.69 1.82
C ASN A 6 9.02 -5.90 2.68
N PRO A 7 8.23 -6.31 3.69
CA PRO A 7 8.62 -7.36 4.64
C PRO A 7 8.58 -8.80 4.10
N GLY A 8 8.25 -9.03 2.82
CA GLY A 8 8.18 -10.37 2.22
C GLY A 8 7.06 -11.26 2.78
N GLY A 9 7.09 -12.55 2.44
CA GLY A 9 6.11 -13.53 2.93
C GLY A 9 4.67 -13.20 2.53
N TRP A 10 3.70 -13.45 3.41
CA TRP A 10 2.27 -13.25 3.13
C TRP A 10 1.91 -11.84 2.68
N PHE A 11 2.59 -10.83 3.21
CA PHE A 11 2.34 -9.43 2.89
C PHE A 11 2.63 -9.13 1.41
N ALA A 12 3.69 -9.74 0.89
CA ALA A 12 4.18 -9.51 -0.47
C ALA A 12 3.49 -10.39 -1.53
N ASP A 13 2.55 -11.23 -1.11
CA ASP A 13 1.74 -12.10 -1.97
C ASP A 13 0.29 -11.58 -2.08
N LYS A 14 -0.02 -10.99 -3.22
CA LYS A 14 -1.33 -10.44 -3.58
C LYS A 14 -2.46 -11.45 -3.45
N ASN A 15 -2.23 -12.75 -3.60
CA ASN A 15 -3.28 -13.77 -3.41
C ASN A 15 -3.69 -13.91 -1.94
N ARG A 16 -2.83 -13.49 -1.01
CA ARG A 16 -3.03 -13.58 0.44
C ARG A 16 -3.33 -12.22 1.06
N SER A 17 -2.64 -11.17 0.63
CA SER A 17 -2.81 -9.80 1.15
C SER A 17 -3.80 -8.95 0.35
N GLY A 18 -4.13 -9.32 -0.89
CA GLY A 18 -4.96 -8.53 -1.80
C GLY A 18 -4.24 -7.34 -2.46
N GLY A 19 -3.09 -6.90 -1.94
CA GLY A 19 -2.38 -5.71 -2.40
C GLY A 19 -1.25 -5.32 -1.44
N GLY A 20 -0.57 -4.23 -1.75
CA GLY A 20 0.49 -3.66 -0.92
C GLY A 20 -0.03 -2.52 -0.04
N PRO A 21 0.67 -1.37 0.01
CA PRO A 21 0.33 -0.29 0.93
C PRO A 21 -1.06 0.34 0.67
N LEU A 22 -1.66 0.16 -0.50
CA LEU A 22 -3.01 0.69 -0.75
C LEU A 22 -4.05 -0.02 0.13
N ILE A 23 -4.00 -1.35 0.19
CA ILE A 23 -4.96 -2.13 0.97
C ILE A 23 -4.56 -2.23 2.45
N ASP A 24 -3.26 -2.14 2.75
CA ASP A 24 -2.72 -2.17 4.12
C ASP A 24 -2.95 -0.84 4.86
N LEU A 25 -2.48 0.29 4.29
CA LEU A 25 -2.57 1.60 4.93
C LEU A 25 -3.57 2.52 4.27
N GLY A 26 -3.67 2.46 2.93
CA GLY A 26 -4.50 3.37 2.16
C GLY A 26 -5.98 3.33 2.56
N VAL A 27 -6.53 2.16 2.86
CA VAL A 27 -7.92 2.02 3.34
C VAL A 27 -8.18 2.81 4.61
N HIS A 28 -7.25 2.80 5.57
CA HIS A 28 -7.39 3.55 6.82
C HIS A 28 -7.33 5.05 6.58
N ILE A 29 -6.42 5.52 5.73
CA ILE A 29 -6.33 6.94 5.40
C ILE A 29 -7.56 7.42 4.64
N ILE A 30 -8.05 6.62 3.68
CA ILE A 30 -9.28 6.92 2.93
C ILE A 30 -10.47 7.01 3.90
N ASP A 31 -10.66 6.01 4.77
CA ASP A 31 -11.77 5.98 5.72
C ASP A 31 -11.74 7.19 6.68
N GLN A 32 -10.57 7.49 7.26
CA GLN A 32 -10.41 8.62 8.17
C GLN A 32 -10.66 9.97 7.49
N CYS A 33 -10.07 10.21 6.30
CA CYS A 33 -10.30 11.45 5.56
C CYS A 33 -11.77 11.58 5.15
N TRP A 34 -12.37 10.49 4.64
CA TRP A 34 -13.76 10.47 4.21
C TRP A 34 -14.72 10.73 5.38
N TYR A 35 -14.46 10.12 6.53
CA TYR A 35 -15.20 10.36 7.77
C TYR A 35 -15.13 11.82 8.20
N LEU A 36 -13.93 12.40 8.23
CA LEU A 36 -13.72 13.81 8.60
C LEU A 36 -14.38 14.80 7.63
N MET A 37 -14.59 14.43 6.38
CA MET A 37 -15.33 15.22 5.39
C MET A 37 -16.86 15.13 5.53
N GLY A 38 -17.39 14.35 6.49
CA GLY A 38 -18.83 14.11 6.65
C GLY A 38 -19.38 13.02 5.73
N LYS A 39 -18.49 12.15 5.21
CA LYS A 39 -18.82 11.03 4.31
C LYS A 39 -19.59 11.45 3.03
N PRO A 40 -19.16 12.49 2.29
CA PRO A 40 -19.83 12.88 1.05
C PRO A 40 -19.71 11.78 0.00
N LYS A 41 -20.63 11.71 -0.97
CA LYS A 41 -20.56 10.70 -2.02
C LYS A 41 -19.35 10.93 -2.94
N PRO A 42 -18.52 9.90 -3.21
CA PRO A 42 -17.47 10.00 -4.21
C PRO A 42 -18.07 10.04 -5.61
N VAL A 43 -17.54 10.91 -6.46
CA VAL A 43 -17.99 11.12 -7.85
C VAL A 43 -17.00 10.52 -8.85
N SER A 44 -15.70 10.66 -8.60
CA SER A 44 -14.67 10.07 -9.46
C SER A 44 -13.36 9.83 -8.70
N VAL A 45 -12.58 8.87 -9.18
CA VAL A 45 -11.26 8.53 -8.65
C VAL A 45 -10.28 8.42 -9.80
N SER A 46 -9.10 9.03 -9.65
CA SER A 46 -7.96 8.87 -10.56
C SER A 46 -6.73 8.52 -9.74
N GLY A 47 -5.99 7.48 -10.10
CA GLY A 47 -4.82 7.07 -9.33
C GLY A 47 -3.84 6.22 -10.11
N ASN A 48 -2.64 6.06 -9.54
CA ASN A 48 -1.55 5.27 -10.09
C ASN A 48 -1.00 4.33 -9.01
N THR A 49 -0.51 3.17 -9.44
CA THR A 49 0.27 2.26 -8.60
C THR A 49 1.67 2.10 -9.18
N TYR A 50 2.64 1.86 -8.31
CA TYR A 50 4.04 1.71 -8.69
C TYR A 50 4.62 0.46 -8.05
N ARG A 51 5.36 -0.31 -8.84
CA ARG A 51 6.14 -1.47 -8.38
C ARG A 51 7.58 -1.30 -8.84
N LYS A 52 8.38 -0.62 -8.03
CA LYS A 52 9.73 -0.14 -8.35
C LYS A 52 10.77 -0.50 -7.31
N LEU A 53 10.36 -0.87 -6.09
CA LEU A 53 11.23 -1.08 -4.95
C LEU A 53 11.28 -2.55 -4.56
N GLY A 54 10.11 -3.16 -4.31
CA GLY A 54 9.98 -4.56 -3.97
C GLY A 54 10.63 -4.97 -2.66
N ASN A 55 10.89 -6.27 -2.51
CA ASN A 55 11.71 -6.84 -1.45
C ASN A 55 13.21 -6.65 -1.78
N ARG A 56 13.99 -6.08 -0.86
CA ARG A 56 15.43 -5.81 -1.08
C ARG A 56 16.32 -6.76 -0.28
N ALA A 57 16.13 -8.06 -0.46
CA ALA A 57 16.89 -9.11 0.22
C ALA A 57 18.41 -9.08 -0.01
N HIS A 58 18.88 -8.38 -1.05
CA HIS A 58 20.31 -8.20 -1.35
C HIS A 58 21.04 -7.26 -0.38
N ILE A 59 20.31 -6.54 0.49
CA ILE A 59 20.94 -5.62 1.45
C ILE A 59 21.26 -6.40 2.74
N GLU A 60 22.54 -6.36 3.11
CA GLU A 60 23.08 -7.07 4.26
C GLU A 60 23.33 -6.13 5.46
N HIS A 61 23.66 -6.71 6.62
CA HIS A 61 24.06 -6.02 7.86
C HIS A 61 23.01 -5.05 8.46
N LEU A 62 21.73 -5.18 8.09
CA LEU A 62 20.64 -4.40 8.67
C LEU A 62 19.49 -5.30 9.12
N SER A 63 18.99 -5.04 10.33
CA SER A 63 17.79 -5.68 10.86
C SER A 63 16.53 -4.95 10.41
N PHE A 64 15.46 -5.71 10.13
CA PHE A 64 14.14 -5.18 9.80
C PHE A 64 13.04 -6.16 10.15
N TYR A 65 11.81 -5.66 10.21
CA TYR A 65 10.63 -6.49 10.36
C TYR A 65 10.47 -7.43 9.17
N LYS A 66 10.33 -8.72 9.46
CA LYS A 66 10.04 -9.79 8.51
C LYS A 66 8.70 -10.42 8.88
N ALA A 67 7.89 -10.76 7.89
CA ALA A 67 6.70 -11.58 8.13
C ALA A 67 7.12 -12.93 8.77
N ALA A 68 6.22 -13.54 9.54
CA ALA A 68 6.51 -14.82 10.20
C ALA A 68 6.90 -15.93 9.21
N ASP A 69 6.34 -15.87 7.99
CA ASP A 69 6.60 -16.76 6.87
C ASP A 69 7.52 -16.11 5.83
N TYR A 70 8.50 -15.35 6.29
CA TYR A 70 9.40 -14.56 5.44
C TYR A 70 9.95 -15.39 4.27
N SER A 71 9.69 -14.86 3.07
CA SER A 71 10.31 -15.28 1.84
C SER A 71 10.46 -14.06 0.93
N SER A 72 11.63 -13.91 0.32
CA SER A 72 11.89 -12.87 -0.68
C SER A 72 11.51 -13.30 -2.10
N ALA A 73 11.11 -14.57 -2.29
CA ALA A 73 10.81 -15.13 -3.60
C ALA A 73 9.49 -14.60 -4.20
N VAL A 74 8.55 -14.18 -3.35
CA VAL A 74 7.25 -13.65 -3.78
C VAL A 74 7.18 -12.17 -3.48
N ASN A 75 6.87 -11.38 -4.51
CA ASN A 75 6.80 -9.94 -4.42
C ASN A 75 5.99 -9.33 -5.58
N ASN A 76 4.66 -9.54 -5.56
CA ASN A 76 3.76 -9.19 -6.66
C ASN A 76 2.80 -8.03 -6.33
N VAL A 77 2.88 -7.47 -5.12
CA VAL A 77 2.15 -6.28 -4.68
C VAL A 77 2.76 -4.98 -5.20
N GLU A 78 2.02 -3.87 -5.15
CA GLU A 78 2.55 -2.53 -5.39
C GLU A 78 3.38 -2.03 -4.18
N ASP A 79 4.31 -1.12 -4.44
CA ASP A 79 5.14 -0.47 -3.42
C ASP A 79 4.61 0.90 -2.99
N MET A 80 3.73 1.48 -3.81
CA MET A 80 3.15 2.80 -3.62
C MET A 80 1.87 2.92 -4.46
N ALA A 81 0.88 3.61 -3.90
CA ALA A 81 -0.28 4.09 -4.62
C ALA A 81 -0.44 5.60 -4.36
N ASN A 82 -0.89 6.32 -5.37
CA ASN A 82 -1.44 7.67 -5.22
C ASN A 82 -2.82 7.72 -5.87
N ALA A 83 -3.69 8.56 -5.33
CA ALA A 83 -5.02 8.78 -5.89
C ALA A 83 -5.53 10.17 -5.53
N LEU A 84 -6.44 10.67 -6.36
CA LEU A 84 -7.26 11.84 -6.11
C LEU A 84 -8.72 11.41 -6.23
N ILE A 85 -9.49 11.60 -5.16
CA ILE A 85 -10.91 11.27 -5.07
C ILE A 85 -11.67 12.58 -5.11
N ARG A 86 -12.68 12.74 -5.96
CA ARG A 86 -13.51 13.96 -6.02
C ARG A 86 -14.89 13.64 -5.47
N PHE A 87 -15.41 14.50 -4.60
CA PHE A 87 -16.68 14.31 -3.91
C PHE A 87 -17.75 15.30 -4.38
N GLU A 88 -19.02 14.97 -4.18
CA GLU A 88 -20.16 15.78 -4.64
C GLU A 88 -20.24 17.17 -3.98
N ASN A 89 -19.66 17.32 -2.80
CA ASN A 89 -19.60 18.59 -2.05
C ASN A 89 -18.39 19.46 -2.45
N GLY A 90 -17.63 19.08 -3.48
CA GLY A 90 -16.47 19.82 -3.98
C GLY A 90 -15.14 19.51 -3.29
N ALA A 91 -15.11 18.63 -2.28
CA ALA A 91 -13.86 18.19 -1.66
C ALA A 91 -13.03 17.27 -2.58
N SER A 92 -11.71 17.20 -2.35
CA SER A 92 -10.79 16.31 -3.07
C SER A 92 -9.53 15.91 -2.32
#